data_AF-A0A528TJQ0-F1
#
_entry.id   AF-A0A528TJQ0-F1
#
_cell.length_a   1.000
_cell.length_b   1.000
_cell.length_c   1.000
_cell.angle_alpha   90.00
_cell.angle_beta   90.00
_cell.angle_gamma   90.00
#
_symmetry.space_group_name_H-M   'P 1'
#
loop_
_entity.id
_entity.type
_entity.pdbx_description
1 polymer ?
#
loop_
_entity_poly.entity_id
_entity_poly.type
_entity_poly.pdbx_seq_one_letter_code
_entity_poly.pdbx_strand_id
1 'polypeptide(L)'
;MTNIAVSTRQSSFSPLQLHSRSVAWQFGAVVLGSLFLALSSYIEVPMVPVPVTMQTFAVTLVGALYGWRFGALTIAAWLVEGAAGFPVLAGGAAGVQHFMG
;
A
#
# COMPACT_ATOMS: atom_id res chain seq x y z
N MET A 1 39.31 -22.52 -19.59
CA MET A 1 38.10 -22.75 -20.41
C MET A 1 36.89 -22.34 -19.56
N THR A 2 36.27 -21.24 -19.98
CA THR A 2 34.91 -20.71 -19.69
C THR A 2 34.38 -20.67 -18.25
N ASN A 3 34.44 -19.47 -17.64
CA ASN A 3 33.74 -19.14 -16.40
C ASN A 3 32.22 -19.08 -16.65
N ILE A 4 31.44 -19.92 -15.97
CA ILE A 4 29.98 -19.94 -16.07
C ILE A 4 29.46 -18.80 -15.19
N ALA A 5 29.21 -17.64 -15.79
CA ALA A 5 28.50 -16.56 -15.13
C ALA A 5 27.03 -16.97 -14.94
N VAL A 6 26.71 -17.50 -13.76
CA VAL A 6 25.33 -17.77 -13.34
C VAL A 6 24.63 -16.42 -13.16
N SER A 7 23.98 -15.94 -14.21
CA SER A 7 23.13 -14.75 -14.15
C SER A 7 21.83 -15.12 -13.44
N THR A 8 21.81 -15.05 -12.10
CA THR A 8 20.59 -15.15 -11.30
C THR A 8 19.72 -13.92 -11.54
N ARG A 9 18.84 -13.96 -12.56
CA ARG A 9 17.75 -12.98 -12.66
C ARG A 9 16.80 -13.22 -11.49
N GLN A 10 16.97 -12.43 -10.43
CA GLN A 10 16.14 -12.45 -9.24
C GLN A 10 14.75 -11.95 -9.63
N SER A 11 13.82 -12.89 -9.86
CA SER A 11 12.43 -12.57 -10.19
C SER A 11 11.79 -11.86 -8.99
N SER A 12 11.55 -10.55 -9.11
CA SER A 12 10.81 -9.81 -8.10
C SER A 12 9.37 -10.30 -8.09
N PHE A 13 8.94 -10.95 -7.01
CA PHE A 13 7.56 -11.41 -6.86
C PHE A 13 6.61 -10.20 -6.83
N SER A 14 5.84 -10.03 -7.91
CA SER A 14 4.76 -9.05 -8.05
C SER A 14 3.70 -9.68 -8.96
N PRO A 15 2.64 -10.29 -8.40
CA PRO A 15 1.62 -11.01 -9.16
C PRO A 15 1.00 -10.17 -10.28
N LEU A 16 0.76 -8.88 -10.04
CA LEU A 16 0.17 -7.97 -11.02
C LEU A 16 1.18 -7.39 -12.02
N GLN A 17 2.49 -7.65 -11.82
CA GLN A 17 3.58 -7.21 -12.71
C GLN A 17 3.52 -5.72 -13.06
N LEU A 18 3.21 -4.85 -12.09
CA LEU A 18 3.03 -3.40 -12.33
C LEU A 18 4.25 -2.74 -12.97
N HIS A 19 5.45 -3.27 -12.72
CA HIS A 19 6.71 -2.75 -13.26
C HIS A 19 6.79 -2.78 -14.80
N SER A 20 6.16 -3.76 -15.46
CA SER A 20 6.19 -3.88 -16.93
C SER A 20 5.04 -3.14 -17.63
N ARG A 21 4.12 -2.53 -16.86
CA ARG A 21 2.98 -1.78 -17.37
C ARG A 21 3.38 -0.32 -17.65
N SER A 22 2.56 0.39 -18.42
CA SER A 22 2.78 1.81 -18.71
C SER A 22 2.77 2.65 -17.43
N VAL A 23 3.43 3.81 -17.45
CA VAL A 23 3.50 4.72 -16.29
C VAL A 23 2.11 5.17 -15.85
N ALA A 24 1.20 5.42 -16.79
CA ALA A 24 -0.19 5.75 -16.48
C ALA A 24 -0.89 4.64 -15.69
N TRP A 25 -0.64 3.36 -16.04
CA TRP A 25 -1.20 2.23 -15.32
C TRP A 25 -0.59 2.07 -13.93
N GLN A 26 0.72 2.29 -13.80
CA GLN A 26 1.41 2.27 -12.51
C GLN A 26 0.84 3.32 -11.56
N PHE A 27 0.67 4.55 -12.05
CA PHE A 27 0.06 5.63 -11.29
C PHE A 27 -1.39 5.29 -10.90
N GLY A 28 -2.18 4.82 -11.86
CA GLY A 28 -3.56 4.37 -11.60
C GLY A 28 -3.64 3.25 -10.55
N ALA A 29 -2.70 2.30 -10.56
CA ALA A 29 -2.62 1.25 -9.56
C ALA A 29 -2.31 1.81 -8.16
N VAL A 30 -1.37 2.75 -8.03
CA VAL A 30 -1.06 3.41 -6.76
C VAL A 30 -2.28 4.15 -6.20
N VAL A 31 -2.97 4.94 -7.04
CA VAL A 31 -4.19 5.65 -6.66
C VAL A 31 -5.29 4.68 -6.23
N LEU A 32 -5.52 3.62 -7.00
CA LEU A 32 -6.54 2.61 -6.69
C LEU A 32 -6.21 1.85 -5.40
N GLY A 33 -4.93 1.52 -5.17
CA GLY A 33 -4.48 0.89 -3.94
C GLY A 33 -4.62 1.80 -2.72
N SER A 34 -4.33 3.10 -2.85
CA SER A 34 -4.54 4.10 -1.78
C SER A 34 -6.04 4.25 -1.47
N LEU A 35 -6.88 4.33 -2.50
CA LEU A 35 -8.33 4.39 -2.34
C LEU A 35 -8.88 3.13 -1.64
N PHE A 36 -8.37 1.95 -2.02
CA PHE A 36 -8.75 0.70 -1.36
C PHE A 36 -8.36 0.68 0.13
N LEU A 37 -7.16 1.18 0.47
CA LEU A 37 -6.73 1.36 1.87
C LEU A 37 -7.65 2.31 2.63
N ALA A 38 -7.99 3.45 2.03
CA ALA A 38 -8.90 4.43 2.61
C ALA A 38 -10.29 3.82 2.84
N LEU A 39 -10.87 3.15 1.85
CA LEU A 39 -12.19 2.51 2.01
C LEU A 39 -12.17 1.41 3.09
N SER A 40 -11.07 0.67 3.21
CA SER A 40 -10.92 -0.34 4.26
C SER A 40 -10.86 0.25 5.67
N SER A 41 -10.54 1.55 5.81
CA SER A 41 -10.49 2.25 7.10
C SER A 41 -11.85 2.46 7.73
N TYR A 42 -12.90 2.50 6.91
CA TYR A 42 -14.28 2.67 7.35
C TYR A 42 -14.95 1.35 7.75
N ILE A 43 -14.37 0.21 7.34
CA ILE A 43 -14.85 -1.10 7.77
C ILE A 43 -14.15 -1.43 9.09
N GLU A 44 -14.81 -1.08 10.18
CA GLU A 44 -14.27 -1.25 11.52
C GLU A 44 -15.28 -1.89 12.47
N VAL A 45 -14.73 -2.65 13.42
CA VAL A 45 -15.47 -3.13 14.57
C VAL A 45 -15.18 -2.16 15.72
N PRO A 46 -16.21 -1.46 16.24
CA PRO A 46 -16.01 -0.50 17.32
C PRO A 46 -15.59 -1.24 18.59
N MET A 47 -14.38 -0.98 19.03
CA MET A 47 -13.82 -1.50 20.29
C MET A 47 -13.19 -0.34 21.05
N VAL A 48 -13.26 -0.39 22.39
CA VAL A 48 -12.65 0.60 23.27
C VAL A 48 -11.35 0.01 23.83
N PRO A 49 -10.21 0.74 23.80
CA PRO A 49 -10.03 2.12 23.36
C PRO A 49 -9.72 2.31 21.87
N VAL A 50 -9.35 1.26 21.13
CA VAL A 50 -8.91 1.35 19.73
C VAL A 50 -9.77 0.43 18.85
N PRO A 51 -10.42 0.96 17.80
CA PRO A 51 -11.20 0.15 16.87
C PRO A 51 -10.31 -0.78 16.06
N VAL A 52 -10.83 -1.95 15.68
CA VAL A 52 -10.14 -2.85 14.73
C VAL A 52 -10.71 -2.61 13.35
N THR A 53 -9.84 -2.24 12.40
CA THR A 53 -10.20 -1.94 11.01
C THR A 53 -9.71 -3.01 10.04
N MET A 54 -10.28 -3.05 8.83
CA MET A 54 -9.81 -3.90 7.74
C MET A 54 -8.51 -3.40 7.07
N GLN A 55 -7.89 -2.33 7.60
CA GLN A 55 -6.70 -1.73 7.01
C GLN A 55 -5.49 -2.65 7.05
N THR A 56 -5.30 -3.41 8.12
CA THR A 56 -4.17 -4.36 8.21
C THR A 56 -4.27 -5.44 7.13
N PHE A 57 -5.46 -5.96 6.89
CA PHE A 57 -5.74 -6.84 5.76
C PHE A 57 -5.44 -6.15 4.43
N ALA A 58 -5.93 -4.92 4.23
CA ALA A 58 -5.73 -4.18 2.99
C ALA A 58 -4.25 -3.90 2.70
N VAL A 59 -3.47 -3.46 3.70
CA VAL A 59 -2.02 -3.23 3.60
C VAL A 59 -1.31 -4.50 3.16
N THR A 60 -1.64 -5.64 3.80
CA THR A 60 -1.00 -6.93 3.51
C THR A 60 -1.36 -7.40 2.09
N LEU A 61 -2.62 -7.24 1.68
CA LEU A 61 -3.09 -7.58 0.35
C LEU A 61 -2.42 -6.73 -0.74
N VAL A 62 -2.32 -5.41 -0.53
CA VAL A 62 -1.62 -4.50 -1.44
C VAL A 62 -0.15 -4.89 -1.56
N GLY A 63 0.54 -5.16 -0.46
CA GLY A 63 1.92 -5.64 -0.47
C GLY A 63 2.08 -6.96 -1.24
N ALA A 64 1.17 -7.91 -1.05
CA ALA A 64 1.19 -9.20 -1.73
C ALA A 64 0.93 -9.08 -3.24
N LEU A 65 -0.02 -8.23 -3.66
CA LEU A 65 -0.41 -8.10 -5.07
C LEU A 65 0.53 -7.19 -5.87
N TYR A 66 1.01 -6.09 -5.27
CA TYR A 66 1.79 -5.07 -5.96
C TYR A 66 3.29 -5.38 -5.87
N GLY A 67 3.69 -6.23 -4.92
CA GLY A 67 5.08 -6.53 -4.59
C GLY A 67 5.71 -5.41 -3.74
N TRP A 68 6.97 -5.61 -3.33
CA TRP A 68 7.61 -4.72 -2.35
C TRP A 68 7.72 -3.25 -2.80
N ARG A 69 8.01 -3.00 -4.09
CA ARG A 69 8.21 -1.63 -4.62
C ARG A 69 6.92 -0.84 -4.67
N PHE A 70 5.95 -1.33 -5.44
CA PHE A 70 4.69 -0.63 -5.63
C PHE A 70 3.81 -0.71 -4.39
N GLY A 71 3.89 -1.79 -3.59
CA GLY A 71 3.23 -1.86 -2.30
C GLY A 71 3.72 -0.77 -1.34
N ALA A 72 5.05 -0.60 -1.19
CA ALA A 72 5.61 0.47 -0.37
C ALA A 72 5.24 1.86 -0.88
N LEU A 73 5.27 2.08 -2.20
CA LEU A 73 4.86 3.36 -2.80
C LEU A 73 3.38 3.67 -2.53
N THR A 74 2.49 2.68 -2.66
CA THR A 74 1.07 2.83 -2.37
C THR A 74 0.81 3.16 -0.90
N ILE A 75 1.47 2.45 0.02
CA ILE A 75 1.32 2.71 1.46
C ILE A 75 1.89 4.09 1.81
N ALA A 76 3.04 4.47 1.26
CA ALA A 76 3.61 5.80 1.47
C ALA A 76 2.69 6.91 0.95
N ALA A 77 2.10 6.74 -0.24
CA ALA A 77 1.11 7.68 -0.78
C ALA A 77 -0.09 7.83 0.15
N TRP A 78 -0.67 6.70 0.59
CA TRP A 78 -1.78 6.69 1.55
C TRP A 78 -1.45 7.40 2.88
N LEU A 79 -0.24 7.20 3.43
CA LEU A 79 0.21 7.88 4.65
C LEU A 79 0.40 9.39 4.42
N VAL A 80 0.94 9.80 3.27
CA VAL A 80 1.08 11.21 2.91
C VAL A 80 -0.30 11.87 2.75
N GLU A 81 -1.27 11.19 2.14
CA GLU A 81 -2.66 11.66 2.04
C GLU A 81 -3.26 11.86 3.44
N GLY A 82 -3.09 10.89 4.33
CA GLY A 82 -3.52 11.00 5.74
C GLY A 82 -2.86 12.17 6.45
N ALA A 83 -1.55 12.33 6.32
CA ALA A 83 -0.80 13.45 6.92
C ALA A 83 -1.22 14.81 6.34
N ALA A 84 -1.53 14.88 5.04
CA ALA A 84 -2.01 16.09 4.37
C ALA A 84 -3.43 16.51 4.78
N GLY A 85 -4.14 15.69 5.56
CA GLY A 85 -5.45 16.01 6.11
C GLY A 85 -6.62 15.37 5.37
N PHE A 86 -6.37 14.40 4.48
CA PHE A 86 -7.46 13.62 3.89
C PHE A 86 -7.97 12.56 4.88
N PRO A 87 -9.30 12.29 4.94
CA PRO A 87 -9.91 11.33 5.86
C PRO A 87 -9.72 9.89 5.40
N VAL A 88 -8.47 9.42 5.36
CA VAL A 88 -8.11 8.09 4.83
C VAL A 88 -7.60 7.13 5.91
N LEU A 89 -7.43 7.62 7.15
CA LEU A 89 -6.99 6.81 8.29
C LEU A 89 -8.21 6.17 8.98
N ALA A 90 -7.98 5.37 10.02
CA ALA A 90 -9.03 4.63 10.74
C ALA A 90 -10.22 5.52 11.14
N GLY A 91 -11.45 5.05 10.91
CA GLY A 91 -12.67 5.82 11.22
C GLY A 91 -12.81 7.16 10.46
N GLY A 92 -12.06 7.36 9.38
CA GLY A 92 -12.00 8.64 8.65
C GLY A 92 -11.10 9.69 9.31
N ALA A 93 -10.21 9.29 10.21
CA ALA A 93 -9.21 10.17 10.80
C ALA A 93 -8.26 10.78 9.74
N ALA A 94 -7.69 11.94 10.07
CA ALA A 94 -6.84 12.74 9.18
C ALA A 94 -5.89 13.65 9.97
N GLY A 95 -4.76 14.01 9.37
CA GLY A 95 -3.82 15.00 9.88
C GLY A 95 -2.61 14.41 10.63
N VAL A 96 -1.53 15.19 10.65
CA VAL A 96 -0.21 14.83 11.23
C VAL A 96 -0.25 14.45 12.71
N GLN A 97 -1.22 14.93 13.48
CA GLN A 97 -1.33 14.62 14.90
C GLN A 97 -1.53 13.11 15.17
N HIS A 98 -2.16 12.37 14.25
CA HIS A 98 -2.34 10.92 14.39
C HIS A 98 -1.04 10.12 14.23
N PHE A 99 0.04 10.76 13.80
CA PHE A 99 1.37 10.16 13.70
C PHE A 99 2.23 10.41 14.96
N MET A 100 1.72 11.21 15.91
CA MET A 100 2.48 11.67 17.09
C MET A 100 2.16 10.88 18.37
N GLY A 101 1.22 9.94 18.31
CA GLY A 101 0.75 9.15 19.46
C GLY A 101 -0.64 9.53 19.92
#